data_AF-A0A945LGV4-F1
#
_entry.id   AF-A0A945LGV4-F1
#
_cell.length_a   1.000
_cell.length_b   1.000
_cell.length_c   1.000
_cell.angle_alpha   90.00
_cell.angle_beta   90.00
_cell.angle_gamma   90.00
#
_symmetry.space_group_name_H-M   'P 1'
#
loop_
_entity.id
_entity.type
_entity.pdbx_description
1 polymer ?
#
loop_
_entity_poly.entity_id
_entity_poly.type
_entity_poly.pdbx_seq_one_letter_code
_entity_poly.pdbx_strand_id
1 'polypeptide(L)' 'MRRNQETAPETDEQGFRTCIASGVRKPKEDMVRFVIGPDGNIVPDLEAKLPGRGLWLSAERDM' A
#
# COMPACT_ATOMS: atom_id res chain seq x y z
N MET A 1 -4.82 24.42 18.14
CA MET A 1 -5.88 23.39 18.23
C MET A 1 -5.81 22.56 16.94
N ARG A 2 -5.51 21.27 17.07
CA ARG A 2 -5.24 20.37 15.93
C ARG A 2 -6.53 20.17 15.13
N ARG A 3 -6.53 20.50 13.83
CA ARG A 3 -7.60 20.10 12.93
C ARG A 3 -7.54 18.59 12.82
N ASN A 4 -8.46 17.90 13.50
CA ASN A 4 -8.71 16.48 13.26
C ASN A 4 -9.14 16.34 11.81
N GLN A 5 -8.24 15.81 10.97
CA GLN A 5 -8.58 15.36 9.64
C GLN A 5 -9.36 14.07 9.80
N GLU A 6 -10.68 14.18 9.90
CA GLU A 6 -11.60 13.07 9.80
C GLU A 6 -11.55 12.57 8.35
N THR A 7 -10.74 11.53 8.11
CA THR A 7 -10.63 10.91 6.79
C THR A 7 -11.96 10.25 6.45
N ALA A 8 -12.59 10.67 5.35
CA ALA A 8 -13.81 10.08 4.84
C ALA A 8 -13.67 8.55 4.74
N PRO A 9 -14.73 7.76 5.01
CA PRO A 9 -14.68 6.32 4.90
C PRO A 9 -14.29 5.94 3.47
N GLU A 10 -13.15 5.26 3.32
CA GLU A 10 -12.71 4.74 2.04
C GLU A 10 -13.81 3.79 1.54
N THR A 11 -14.40 4.11 0.38
CA THR A 11 -15.39 3.21 -0.24
C THR A 11 -14.67 1.90 -0.56
N ASP A 12 -15.34 0.77 -0.38
CA ASP A 12 -14.81 -0.58 -0.63
C ASP A 12 -13.93 -0.68 -1.89
N GLU A 13 -14.28 -0.04 -3.01
CA GLU A 13 -13.45 -0.03 -4.23
C GLU A 13 -12.12 0.77 -4.16
N GLN A 14 -12.03 1.79 -3.31
CA GLN A 14 -10.84 2.67 -3.17
C GLN A 14 -9.71 2.02 -2.37
N GLY A 15 -10.03 0.99 -1.57
CA GLY A 15 -9.07 0.24 -0.77
C GLY A 15 -8.36 -0.89 -1.52
N PHE A 16 -8.89 -1.36 -2.67
CA PHE A 16 -8.28 -2.48 -3.38
C PHE A 16 -6.99 -2.11 -4.10
N ARG A 17 -6.04 -3.03 -4.10
CA ARG A 17 -4.77 -2.95 -4.82
C ARG A 17 -4.53 -4.25 -5.58
N THR A 18 -3.73 -4.15 -6.63
CA THR A 18 -3.32 -5.31 -7.42
C THR A 18 -1.96 -5.78 -6.94
N CYS A 19 -1.86 -7.06 -6.59
CA CYS A 19 -0.58 -7.67 -6.25
C CYS A 19 0.36 -7.64 -7.44
N ILE A 20 1.57 -7.12 -7.26
CA ILE A 20 2.58 -7.04 -8.31
C ILE A 20 3.05 -8.42 -8.79
N ALA A 21 3.05 -9.41 -7.90
CA ALA A 21 3.52 -10.77 -8.21
C ALA A 21 2.43 -11.61 -8.90
N SER A 22 1.20 -11.60 -8.37
CA SER A 22 0.12 -12.48 -8.84
C SER A 22 -0.92 -11.83 -9.75
N GLY A 23 -0.98 -10.49 -9.80
CA GLY A 23 -2.02 -9.76 -10.53
C GLY A 23 -3.41 -9.80 -9.88
N VAL A 24 -3.57 -10.46 -8.73
CA VAL A 24 -4.85 -10.55 -8.02
C VAL A 24 -5.17 -9.24 -7.30
N ARG A 25 -6.43 -8.79 -7.36
CA ARG A 25 -6.92 -7.65 -6.57
C ARG A 25 -7.29 -8.09 -5.15
N LYS A 26 -6.79 -7.39 -4.14
CA LYS A 26 -7.12 -7.59 -2.71
C LYS A 26 -7.26 -6.24 -1.99
N PRO A 27 -7.95 -6.17 -0.83
CA PRO A 27 -7.92 -4.99 0.03
C PRO A 27 -6.47 -4.64 0.41
N LYS A 28 -6.13 -3.35 0.52
CA LYS A 28 -4.77 -2.90 0.88
C LYS A 28 -4.36 -3.40 2.27
N GLU A 29 -5.31 -3.67 3.14
CA GLU A 29 -5.13 -4.20 4.50
C GLU A 29 -4.52 -5.61 4.50
N ASP A 30 -4.76 -6.38 3.43
CA ASP A 30 -4.22 -7.73 3.23
C ASP A 30 -2.87 -7.72 2.46
N MET A 31 -2.26 -6.54 2.33
CA MET A 31 -1.10 -6.32 1.48
C MET A 31 -0.06 -5.43 2.16
N VAL A 32 1.19 -5.60 1.73
CA VAL A 32 2.30 -4.73 2.12
C VAL A 32 2.66 -3.83 0.96
N ARG A 33 2.73 -2.51 1.20
CA ARG A 33 3.27 -1.55 0.24
C ARG A 33 4.78 -1.53 0.34
N PHE A 34 5.43 -1.50 -0.82
CA PHE A 34 6.85 -1.21 -0.97
C PHE A 34 7.06 0.02 -1.84
N VAL A 35 8.14 0.76 -1.61
CA VAL A 35 8.51 1.94 -2.40
C VAL A 35 9.94 1.80 -2.88
N ILE A 36 10.21 2.27 -4.10
CA ILE A 36 11.57 2.40 -4.63
C ILE A 36 12.15 3.73 -4.13
N GLY A 37 13.16 3.64 -3.28
CA GLY A 37 13.90 4.79 -2.75
C GLY A 37 14.78 5.46 -3.81
N PRO A 38 15.31 6.65 -3.51
CA PRO A 38 16.14 7.43 -4.44
C PRO A 38 17.40 6.69 -4.88
N ASP A 39 17.96 5.84 -4.03
CA ASP A 39 19.14 5.02 -4.33
C ASP A 39 18.80 3.69 -5.03
N GLY A 40 17.53 3.49 -5.42
CA GLY A 40 17.04 2.27 -6.07
C GLY A 40 16.69 1.13 -5.10
N ASN A 41 16.87 1.30 -3.79
CA ASN A 41 16.52 0.30 -2.78
C ASN A 41 15.00 0.15 -2.64
N ILE A 42 14.53 -1.08 -2.42
CA ILE A 42 13.11 -1.38 -2.13
C ILE A 42 12.90 -1.35 -0.61
N VAL A 43 11.96 -0.53 -0.14
CA VAL A 43 11.70 -0.32 1.29
C VAL A 43 10.22 -0.60 1.61
N PRO A 44 9.89 -1.35 2.68
CA PRO A 44 8.51 -1.51 3.12
C PRO A 44 7.92 -0.20 3.67
N ASP A 45 6.70 0.14 3.27
CA ASP A 45 5.95 1.32 3.68
C ASP A 45 4.60 0.92 4.26
N LEU A 46 4.60 0.50 5.53
CA LEU A 46 3.42 -0.06 6.21
C LEU A 46 2.27 0.95 6.36
N GLU A 47 2.58 2.25 6.48
CA GLU A 47 1.57 3.30 6.61
C GLU A 47 1.14 3.91 5.27
N ALA A 48 1.75 3.48 4.16
CA ALA A 48 1.52 4.01 2.81
C ALA A 48 1.74 5.53 2.68
N LYS A 49 2.73 6.09 3.39
CA LYS A 49 3.00 7.54 3.44
C LYS A 49 4.26 7.97 2.70
N LEU A 50 5.14 7.04 2.33
CA LEU A 50 6.38 7.39 1.65
C LEU A 50 6.12 7.86 0.21
N PRO A 51 6.80 8.93 -0.25
CA PRO A 51 6.66 9.43 -1.60
C PRO A 51 7.34 8.50 -2.62
N GLY A 52 6.90 8.56 -3.88
CA GLY A 52 7.49 7.80 -4.99
C GLY A 52 6.62 6.65 -5.48
N ARG A 53 7.20 5.81 -6.34
CA ARG A 53 6.50 4.70 -6.98
C ARG A 53 6.27 3.57 -5.97
N GLY A 54 5.01 3.36 -5.62
CA GLY A 54 4.58 2.27 -4.75
C GLY A 54 4.27 0.99 -5.51
N LEU A 55 4.54 -0.15 -4.87
CA LEU A 55 4.24 -1.51 -5.32
C LEU A 55 3.46 -2.19 -4.19
N TRP A 56 2.46 -3.00 -4.52
CA TRP A 56 1.67 -3.74 -3.52
C TRP A 56 1.92 -5.24 -3.67
N LEU A 57 2.22 -5.91 -2.57
CA LEU A 57 2.45 -7.35 -2.51
C LEU A 57 1.49 -7.98 -1.50
N SER A 58 0.87 -9.11 -1.85
CA SER A 58 0.01 -9.85 -0.92
C SER A 58 0.81 -10.31 0.31
N ALA A 59 0.23 -10.16 1.51
CA ALA A 59 0.86 -10.55 2.76
C ALA A 59 0.71 -12.05 3.06
N GLU A 60 0.94 -12.89 2.05
CA GLU A 60 0.89 -14.35 2.17
C GLU A 60 2.32 -14.90 2.21
N ARG A 61 2.52 -15.98 2.97
CA ARG A 61 3.85 -16.57 3.15
C ARG A 61 4.47 -17.07 1.84
N ASP A 62 3.63 -17.57 0.94
CA ASP A 62 4.04 -18.22 -0.30
C ASP A 62 3.99 -17.28 -1.50
N MET A 63 3.96 -15.97 -1.24
CA MET A 63 4.14 -14.91 -2.25
C MET A 63 5.61 -14.55 -2.43
#